data_AF-A0A386WRY0-F1
#
_entry.id   AF-A0A386WRY0-F1
#
_cell.length_a   1.000
_cell.length_b   1.000
_cell.length_c   1.000
_cell.angle_alpha   90.00
_cell.angle_beta   90.00
_cell.angle_gamma   90.00
#
_symmetry.space_group_name_H-M   'P 1'
#
loop_
_entity.id
_entity.type
_entity.pdbx_description
1 polymer ?
#
loop_
_entity_poly.entity_id
_entity_poly.type
_entity_poly.pdbx_seq_one_letter_code
_entity_poly.pdbx_strand_id
1 'polypeptide(L)'
;MRNLLRIRPKRRSLTPPNSAPVGAYRSASYLPLRPWQVRGHRFPTCRRGLDPAEVAAFLDRVAGDLAAAYAEVARSRDEAARIKVALREWQSRQAPSMRDLAGRP
;
A
#
# COMPACT_ATOMS: atom_id res chain seq x y z
N MET A 1 -42.61 8.45 42.94
CA MET A 1 -42.37 7.53 41.80
C MET A 1 -40.97 7.79 41.25
N ARG A 2 -40.17 6.73 41.10
CA ARG A 2 -38.78 6.72 40.62
C ARG A 2 -38.74 7.05 39.12
N ASN A 3 -37.76 7.84 38.68
CA ASN A 3 -36.92 7.38 37.57
C ASN A 3 -35.56 8.08 37.53
N LEU A 4 -34.54 7.27 37.72
CA LEU A 4 -33.12 7.58 37.59
C LEU A 4 -32.74 7.36 36.12
N LEU A 5 -32.44 8.43 35.37
CA LEU A 5 -31.76 8.29 34.09
C LEU A 5 -30.31 8.72 34.24
N ARG A 6 -29.53 7.72 34.63
CA ARG A 6 -28.07 7.72 34.73
C ARG A 6 -27.47 8.00 33.34
N ILE A 7 -27.06 9.25 33.11
CA ILE A 7 -26.28 9.65 31.93
C ILE A 7 -24.94 8.91 31.98
N ARG A 8 -24.80 7.87 31.16
CA ARG A 8 -23.51 7.20 30.95
C ARG A 8 -22.65 8.06 30.02
N PRO A 9 -21.42 8.45 30.40
CA PRO A 9 -20.50 9.05 29.45
C PRO A 9 -20.09 7.96 28.44
N LYS A 10 -20.44 8.16 27.18
CA LYS A 10 -19.94 7.37 26.06
C LYS A 10 -18.43 7.62 25.98
N ARG A 11 -17.64 6.69 26.52
CA ARG A 11 -16.17 6.68 26.36
C ARG A 11 -15.88 6.85 24.87
N ARG A 12 -15.29 7.98 24.49
CA ARG A 12 -14.61 8.13 23.22
C ARG A 12 -13.50 7.07 23.22
N SER A 13 -13.73 5.98 22.51
CA SER A 13 -12.67 5.07 22.13
C SER A 13 -11.74 5.85 21.20
N LEU A 14 -10.63 6.35 21.77
CA LEU A 14 -9.44 6.77 21.02
C LEU A 14 -8.82 5.49 20.44
N THR A 15 -9.48 4.89 19.46
CA THR A 15 -8.83 3.89 18.62
C THR A 15 -7.97 4.71 17.66
N PRO A 16 -6.64 4.60 17.67
CA PRO A 16 -5.83 5.16 16.61
C PRO A 16 -6.37 4.61 15.28
N PRO A 17 -6.42 5.40 14.20
CA PRO A 17 -6.98 4.95 12.92
C PRO A 17 -6.20 3.79 12.26
N ASN A 18 -5.32 3.10 12.99
CA ASN A 18 -4.40 2.09 12.46
C ASN A 18 -4.16 0.88 13.39
N SER A 19 -5.02 0.62 14.38
CA SER A 19 -4.91 -0.59 15.21
C SER A 19 -5.86 -1.68 14.69
N ALA A 20 -5.32 -2.62 13.91
CA ALA A 20 -6.06 -3.77 13.41
C ALA A 20 -6.21 -4.88 14.48
N PRO A 21 -7.22 -5.76 14.34
CA PRO A 21 -7.40 -6.91 15.24
C PRO A 21 -6.23 -7.90 15.11
N VAL A 22 -5.78 -8.41 16.26
CA VAL A 22 -4.75 -9.44 16.38
C VAL A 22 -5.22 -10.71 15.64
N GLY A 23 -4.43 -11.15 14.65
CA GLY A 23 -4.57 -12.50 14.08
C GLY A 23 -4.93 -12.60 12.59
N ALA A 24 -5.08 -11.50 11.84
CA ALA A 24 -5.31 -11.58 10.40
C ALA A 24 -4.27 -10.74 9.61
N TYR A 25 -3.29 -11.41 9.02
CA TYR A 25 -2.49 -10.85 7.92
C TYR A 25 -3.37 -10.72 6.67
N ARG A 26 -4.31 -9.77 6.67
CA ARG A 26 -5.05 -9.38 5.45
C ARG A 26 -4.26 -8.26 4.79
N SER A 27 -3.50 -8.62 3.78
CA SER A 27 -2.80 -7.71 2.86
C SER A 27 -3.71 -6.66 2.21
N ALA A 28 -5.03 -6.92 2.11
CA ALA A 28 -5.99 -6.00 1.51
C ALA A 28 -6.53 -4.89 2.44
N SER A 29 -6.40 -5.05 3.76
CA SER A 29 -6.91 -4.06 4.74
C SER A 29 -5.86 -3.06 5.19
N TYR A 30 -4.60 -3.23 4.78
CA TYR A 30 -3.54 -2.27 5.07
C TYR A 30 -3.20 -1.47 3.83
N LEU A 31 -3.24 -0.14 3.96
CA LEU A 31 -2.55 0.73 3.04
C LEU A 31 -1.06 0.36 3.08
N PRO A 32 -0.42 0.07 1.93
CA PRO A 32 0.99 -0.26 1.90
C PRO A 32 1.79 0.87 2.54
N LEU A 33 2.67 0.51 3.48
CA LEU A 33 3.56 1.48 4.11
C LEU A 33 4.41 2.19 3.05
N ARG A 34 4.59 3.50 3.19
CA ARG A 34 5.53 4.26 2.37
C ARG A 34 6.90 4.35 3.07
N PRO A 35 8.01 4.39 2.31
CA PRO A 35 9.35 4.54 2.89
C PRO A 35 9.47 5.70 3.89
N TRP A 36 8.89 6.86 3.59
CA TRP A 36 8.91 8.02 4.49
C TRP A 36 8.09 7.81 5.78
N GLN A 37 7.04 6.98 5.73
CA GLN A 37 6.27 6.63 6.93
C GLN A 37 7.08 5.71 7.85
N VAL A 38 7.91 4.84 7.28
CA VAL A 38 8.83 3.98 8.04
C VAL A 38 9.91 4.82 8.72
N ARG A 39 10.56 5.74 7.98
CA ARG A 39 11.58 6.66 8.55
C ARG A 39 11.03 7.58 9.63
N GLY A 40 9.80 8.06 9.45
CA GLY A 40 9.13 8.97 10.38
C GLY A 40 8.48 8.29 11.58
N HIS A 41 8.45 6.95 11.63
CA HIS A 41 7.76 6.25 12.71
C HIS A 41 8.52 6.36 14.03
N ARG A 42 7.81 6.71 15.11
CA ARG A 42 8.37 6.79 16.46
C ARG A 42 7.64 5.82 17.37
N PHE A 43 8.38 4.90 17.95
CA PHE A 43 7.86 3.99 18.97
C PHE A 43 7.90 4.65 20.35
N PRO A 44 6.92 4.36 21.23
CA PRO A 44 6.97 4.78 22.62
C PRO A 44 8.11 4.07 23.37
N THR A 45 8.78 4.78 24.29
CA THR A 45 9.85 4.22 25.12
C THR A 45 9.28 3.45 26.31
N CYS A 46 9.88 2.31 26.67
CA CYS A 46 9.50 1.52 27.85
C CYS A 46 10.73 1.05 28.63
N ARG A 47 10.54 0.72 29.92
CA ARG A 47 11.61 0.43 30.91
C ARG A 47 12.52 -0.76 30.54
N ARG A 48 12.15 -1.57 29.56
CA ARG A 48 12.92 -2.69 28.99
C ARG A 48 12.73 -2.76 27.46
N GLY A 49 12.85 -1.62 26.80
CA GLY A 49 12.73 -1.50 25.34
C GLY A 49 14.04 -1.81 24.59
N LEU A 50 13.92 -1.92 23.27
CA LEU A 50 15.08 -1.95 22.36
C LEU A 50 15.82 -0.61 22.38
N ASP A 51 17.10 -0.62 21.99
CA ASP A 51 17.88 0.60 21.81
C ASP A 51 17.22 1.47 20.70
N PRO A 52 16.79 2.70 21.01
CA PRO A 52 16.20 3.60 20.02
C PRO A 52 17.11 3.85 18.80
N ALA A 53 18.43 3.87 18.98
CA ALA A 53 19.38 4.11 17.90
C ALA A 53 19.45 2.92 16.94
N GLU A 54 19.49 1.70 17.47
CA GLU A 54 19.46 0.48 16.66
C GLU A 54 18.14 0.34 15.90
N VAL A 55 17.02 0.63 16.57
CA VAL A 55 15.69 0.63 15.93
C VAL A 55 15.65 1.67 14.80
N ALA A 56 16.16 2.88 15.02
CA ALA A 56 16.21 3.92 13.99
C ALA A 56 17.06 3.48 12.78
N ALA A 57 18.25 2.92 13.01
CA ALA A 57 19.12 2.43 11.95
C ALA A 57 18.47 1.28 11.15
N PHE A 58 17.77 0.37 11.84
CA PHE A 58 17.04 -0.70 11.20
C PHE A 58 15.88 -0.18 10.34
N LEU A 59 15.08 0.76 10.87
CA LEU A 59 13.99 1.39 10.11
C LEU A 59 14.50 2.15 8.87
N ASP A 60 15.69 2.77 8.96
CA ASP A 60 16.29 3.46 7.82
C ASP A 60 16.62 2.48 6.68
N ARG A 61 17.22 1.33 7.02
CA ARG A 61 17.49 0.25 6.07
C ARG A 61 16.22 -0.29 5.45
N VAL A 62 15.22 -0.62 6.28
CA VAL A 62 13.91 -1.11 5.81
C VAL A 62 13.26 -0.12 4.87
N ALA A 63 13.32 1.18 5.17
CA ALA A 63 12.81 2.21 4.30
C ALA A 63 13.58 2.30 2.98
N GLY A 64 14.90 2.10 3.00
CA GLY A 64 15.73 1.99 1.80
C GLY A 64 15.31 0.81 0.91
N ASP A 65 15.20 -0.37 1.49
CA ASP A 65 14.81 -1.60 0.77
C ASP A 65 13.39 -1.48 0.19
N LEU A 66 12.46 -0.91 0.95
CA LEU A 66 11.09 -0.65 0.50
C LEU A 66 11.04 0.37 -0.65
N ALA A 67 11.90 1.39 -0.62
CA ALA A 67 12.02 2.35 -1.71
C ALA A 67 12.55 1.68 -2.99
N ALA A 68 13.57 0.82 -2.86
CA ALA A 68 14.12 0.06 -3.98
C ALA A 68 13.08 -0.89 -4.58
N ALA A 69 12.33 -1.61 -3.74
CA ALA A 69 11.26 -2.51 -4.19
C ALA A 69 10.15 -1.76 -4.95
N TYR A 70 9.71 -0.60 -4.47
CA TYR A 70 8.72 0.19 -5.19
C TYR A 70 9.25 0.80 -6.49
N ALA A 71 10.52 1.18 -6.54
CA ALA A 71 11.14 1.63 -7.78
C ALA A 71 11.17 0.50 -8.83
N GLU A 72 11.45 -0.73 -8.42
CA GLU A 72 11.41 -1.89 -9.32
C GLU A 72 9.99 -2.15 -9.84
N VAL A 73 8.99 -2.16 -8.96
CA VAL A 73 7.58 -2.31 -9.38
C VAL A 73 7.15 -1.21 -10.36
N ALA A 74 7.60 0.02 -10.15
CA ALA A 74 7.34 1.12 -11.07
C ALA A 74 7.99 0.86 -12.44
N ARG A 75 9.27 0.46 -12.47
CA ARG A 75 9.97 0.09 -13.71
C ARG A 75 9.25 -1.01 -14.47
N SER A 76 8.86 -2.10 -13.80
CA SER A 76 8.15 -3.20 -14.47
C SER A 76 6.80 -2.77 -15.04
N ARG A 77 6.10 -1.86 -14.36
CA ARG A 77 4.83 -1.31 -14.86
C ARG A 77 5.03 -0.41 -16.07
N ASP A 78 6.08 0.40 -16.07
CA ASP A 78 6.42 1.27 -17.20
C ASP A 78 6.80 0.43 -18.43
N GLU A 79 7.58 -0.64 -18.24
CA GLU A 79 7.91 -1.57 -19.30
C GLU A 79 6.66 -2.26 -19.86
N ALA A 80 5.80 -2.79 -18.99
CA ALA A 80 4.54 -3.38 -19.39
C ALA A 80 3.63 -2.39 -20.13
N ALA A 81 3.63 -1.11 -19.74
CA ALA A 81 2.89 -0.06 -20.42
C ALA A 81 3.44 0.19 -21.83
N ARG A 82 4.76 0.26 -21.99
CA ARG A 82 5.41 0.41 -23.31
C ARG A 82 5.09 -0.75 -24.25
N ILE A 83 5.15 -1.98 -23.75
CA ILE A 83 4.80 -3.18 -24.52
C ILE A 83 3.34 -3.13 -24.97
N LYS A 84 2.42 -2.76 -24.06
CA LYS A 84 0.99 -2.63 -24.39
C LYS A 84 0.73 -1.56 -25.44
N VAL A 85 1.43 -0.42 -25.39
CA VAL A 85 1.33 0.65 -26.38
C VAL A 85 1.80 0.16 -27.75
N ALA A 86 2.99 -0.44 -27.83
CA ALA A 86 3.53 -0.97 -29.08
C ALA A 86 2.61 -2.05 -29.69
N LEU A 87 2.05 -2.93 -28.86
CA LEU A 87 1.09 -3.94 -29.28
C LEU A 87 -0.17 -3.30 -29.85
N ARG A 88 -0.70 -2.27 -29.19
CA ARG A 88 -1.90 -1.56 -29.64
C ARG A 88 -1.67 -0.87 -30.98
N GLU A 89 -0.54 -0.20 -31.16
CA GLU A 89 -0.17 0.43 -32.43
C GLU A 89 -0.03 -0.58 -33.57
N TRP A 90 0.63 -1.71 -33.30
CA TRP A 90 0.73 -2.79 -34.27
C TRP A 90 -0.65 -3.36 -34.63
N GLN A 91 -1.51 -3.62 -33.65
CA GLN A 91 -2.89 -4.09 -33.89
C GLN A 91 -3.70 -3.08 -34.72
N SER A 92 -3.58 -1.79 -34.43
CA SER A 92 -4.24 -0.74 -35.21
C SER A 92 -3.76 -0.68 -36.66
N ARG A 93 -2.47 -0.91 -36.91
CA ARG A 93 -1.92 -1.01 -38.29
C ARG A 93 -2.39 -2.26 -39.03
N GLN A 94 -2.63 -3.37 -38.32
CA GLN A 94 -3.07 -4.63 -38.92
C GLN A 94 -4.59 -4.75 -39.09
N ALA A 95 -5.39 -3.99 -38.33
CA ALA A 95 -6.85 -4.07 -38.37
C ALA A 95 -7.49 -3.79 -39.75
N PRO A 96 -6.98 -2.87 -40.61
CA PRO A 96 -7.47 -2.71 -41.97
C PRO A 96 -7.20 -3.94 -42.84
N SER A 97 -5.97 -4.46 -42.82
CA SER A 97 -5.55 -5.67 -43.55
C SER A 97 -6.38 -6.91 -43.17
N MET A 98 -6.69 -7.07 -41.88
CA MET A 98 -7.47 -8.21 -41.39
C MET A 98 -8.96 -8.10 -41.75
N ARG A 99 -9.51 -6.89 -41.87
CA ARG A 99 -10.88 -6.65 -42.37
C ARG A 99 -11.00 -6.91 -43.87
N ASP A 100 -9.99 -6.52 -44.64
CA ASP A 100 -9.94 -6.81 -46.08
C ASP A 100 -9.82 -8.32 -46.36
N LEU A 101 -9.10 -9.06 -45.52
CA LEU A 101 -9.04 -10.52 -45.57
C LEU A 101 -10.35 -11.20 -45.13
N ALA A 102 -11.10 -10.60 -44.20
CA ALA A 102 -12.39 -11.13 -43.73
C ALA A 102 -13.58 -10.74 -44.63
N GLY A 103 -13.42 -9.74 -45.50
CA GLY A 103 -14.45 -9.25 -46.43
C GLY A 103 -14.36 -9.81 -47.86
N ARG A 104 -13.47 -10.77 -48.11
CA ARG A 104 -13.34 -11.42 -49.42
C ARG A 104 -14.22 -12.69 -49.46
N PRO A 105 -15.18 -12.82 -50.41
CA PRO A 105 -16.01 -14.01 -50.57
C PRO A 105 -15.20 -15.23 -51.07
#